data_AF-A0A2N2SVQ0-F1
#
_entry.id   AF-A0A2N2SVQ0-F1
#
_cell.length_a   1.000
_cell.length_b   1.000
_cell.length_c   1.000
_cell.angle_alpha   90.00
_cell.angle_beta   90.00
_cell.angle_gamma   90.00
#
_symmetry.space_group_name_H-M   'P 1'
#
loop_
_entity.id
_entity.type
_entity.pdbx_description
1 polymer ?
#
loop_
_entity_poly.entity_id
_entity_poly.type
_entity_poly.pdbx_seq_one_letter_code
_entity_poly.pdbx_strand_id
1 'polypeptide(L)'
;MKPEHGLLDWGIVVIFVTVYAGMILGGLPRLKLDRSGVALLGAIGVVGLGAMTTGQAARAVDLPTVLLLFSFMVVSAQMRLGGFYT
;
A
#
# COMPACT_ATOMS: atom_id res chain seq x y z
N MET A 1 26.09 19.14 10.34
CA MET A 1 26.10 17.67 10.17
C MET A 1 25.46 17.42 8.81
N LYS A 2 26.26 17.02 7.81
CA LYS A 2 25.81 16.87 6.43
C LYS A 2 25.01 15.56 6.41
N PRO A 3 23.71 15.55 6.07
CA PRO A 3 23.00 14.30 5.97
C PRO A 3 23.55 13.57 4.75
N GLU A 4 24.40 12.59 5.00
CA GLU A 4 24.82 11.58 4.03
C GLU A 4 23.62 10.68 3.73
N HIS A 5 22.68 11.22 2.95
CA HIS A 5 21.56 10.45 2.42
C HIS A 5 22.15 9.33 1.55
N GLY A 6 21.97 8.10 1.97
CA GLY A 6 22.48 6.94 1.27
C GLY A 6 21.78 6.76 -0.08
N LEU A 7 22.43 6.08 -1.02
CA LEU A 7 21.79 5.67 -2.29
C LEU A 7 20.51 4.86 -2.04
N LEU A 8 20.46 4.12 -0.93
CA LEU A 8 19.29 3.38 -0.48
C LEU A 8 18.12 4.30 -0.11
N ASP A 9 18.36 5.39 0.60
CA ASP A 9 17.31 6.35 1.00
C ASP A 9 16.66 6.97 -0.23
N TRP A 10 17.48 7.39 -1.20
CA TRP A 10 17.00 7.88 -2.49
C TRP A 10 16.20 6.82 -3.25
N GLY A 11 16.64 5.56 -3.23
CA GLY A 11 15.89 4.44 -3.80
C GLY A 11 14.50 4.28 -3.19
N ILE A 12 14.38 4.37 -1.86
CA ILE A 12 13.10 4.29 -1.14
C ILE A 12 12.19 5.47 -1.52
N VAL A 13 12.74 6.69 -1.59
CA VAL A 13 11.97 7.89 -1.98
C VAL A 13 11.43 7.76 -3.40
N VAL A 14 12.24 7.27 -4.35
CA VAL A 14 11.80 7.04 -5.74
C VAL A 14 10.66 6.02 -5.79
N ILE A 15 10.77 4.91 -5.04
CA ILE A 15 9.68 3.93 -4.94
C ILE A 15 8.43 4.57 -4.34
N PHE A 16 8.56 5.31 -3.24
CA PHE A 16 7.45 5.96 -2.56
C PHE A 16 6.69 6.90 -3.51
N VAL A 17 7.40 7.78 -4.21
CA VAL A 17 6.81 8.73 -5.17
C VAL A 17 6.13 7.97 -6.31
N THR A 18 6.77 6.93 -6.84
CA THR A 18 6.20 6.11 -7.93
C THR A 18 4.92 5.41 -7.51
N VAL A 19 4.88 4.83 -6.31
CA VAL A 19 3.71 4.14 -5.75
C VAL A 19 2.56 5.13 -5.53
N TYR A 20 2.84 6.28 -4.91
CA TYR A 20 1.81 7.31 -4.69
C TYR A 20 1.27 7.87 -6.00
N ALA A 21 2.13 8.15 -6.98
CA ALA A 21 1.70 8.56 -8.30
C ALA A 21 0.80 7.49 -8.96
N GLY A 22 1.18 6.22 -8.86
CA GLY A 22 0.37 5.10 -9.37
C GLY A 22 -1.00 4.99 -8.67
N MET A 23 -1.07 5.20 -7.36
CA MET A 23 -2.35 5.19 -6.61
C MET A 23 -3.26 6.37 -7.01
N ILE A 24 -2.68 7.56 -7.20
CA ILE A 24 -3.40 8.78 -7.65
C ILE A 24 -3.99 8.56 -9.04
N LEU A 25 -3.23 7.95 -9.96
CA LEU A 25 -3.69 7.60 -11.30
C LEU A 25 -4.75 6.47 -11.31
N GLY A 26 -5.05 5.88 -10.15
CA GLY A 26 -6.05 4.82 -10.00
C GLY A 26 -5.53 3.40 -10.24
N GLY A 27 -4.23 3.23 -10.50
CA GLY A 27 -3.61 1.95 -10.82
C GLY A 27 -2.56 2.06 -11.94
N LEU A 28 -1.85 0.96 -12.22
CA LEU A 28 -0.95 0.86 -13.38
C LEU A 28 -1.72 0.29 -14.58
N PRO A 29 -2.11 1.10 -15.58
CA PRO A 29 -2.94 0.64 -16.68
C PRO A 29 -2.26 -0.41 -17.57
N ARG A 30 -0.92 -0.39 -17.67
CA ARG A 30 -0.15 -1.37 -18.46
C ARG A 30 -0.06 -2.75 -17.81
N LEU A 31 -0.20 -2.85 -16.49
CA LEU A 31 -0.08 -4.11 -15.76
C LEU A 31 -1.44 -4.61 -15.21
N LYS A 32 -2.54 -3.91 -15.54
CA LYS A 32 -3.89 -4.16 -14.99
C LYS A 32 -3.88 -4.22 -13.46
N LEU A 33 -3.09 -3.35 -12.84
CA LEU A 33 -2.91 -3.34 -11.40
C LEU A 33 -3.74 -2.23 -10.77
N ASP A 34 -4.49 -2.57 -9.73
CA ASP A 34 -5.25 -1.61 -8.94
C ASP A 34 -4.34 -0.93 -7.89
N ARG A 35 -4.95 -0.06 -7.06
CA ARG A 35 -4.22 0.65 -5.99
C ARG A 35 -3.52 -0.31 -5.03
N SER A 36 -4.17 -1.43 -4.69
CA SER A 36 -3.60 -2.41 -3.76
C SER A 36 -2.39 -3.12 -4.36
N GLY A 37 -2.45 -3.52 -5.63
CA GLY A 37 -1.32 -4.12 -6.30
C GLY A 37 -0.14 -3.16 -6.49
N VAL A 38 -0.37 -1.86 -6.77
CA VAL A 38 0.71 -0.86 -6.87
C VAL A 38 1.46 -0.75 -5.53
N ALA A 39 0.72 -0.73 -4.41
CA ALA A 39 1.31 -0.73 -3.08
C ALA A 39 2.12 -2.01 -2.80
N LEU A 40 1.62 -3.18 -3.21
CA LEU A 40 2.32 -4.46 -3.07
C LEU A 40 3.64 -4.48 -3.86
N LEU A 41 3.65 -4.01 -5.11
CA LEU A 41 4.88 -3.88 -5.90
C LEU A 41 5.88 -2.92 -5.24
N GLY A 42 5.40 -1.82 -4.67
CA GLY A 42 6.21 -0.92 -3.86
C GLY A 42 6.90 -1.64 -2.70
N ALA A 43 6.13 -2.41 -1.92
CA ALA A 43 6.66 -3.20 -0.81
C ALA A 43 7.70 -4.23 -1.27
N ILE A 44 7.44 -4.94 -2.38
CA ILE A 44 8.40 -5.87 -3.00
C ILE A 44 9.68 -5.14 -3.41
N GLY A 45 9.57 -3.94 -3.99
CA GLY A 45 10.72 -3.11 -4.36
C GLY A 45 11.56 -2.72 -3.15
N VAL A 46 10.95 -2.26 -2.06
CA VAL A 46 11.66 -1.88 -0.83
C VAL A 46 12.36 -3.08 -0.19
N VAL A 47 11.70 -4.24 -0.14
CA VAL A 47 12.31 -5.49 0.34
C VAL A 47 13.44 -5.95 -0.58
N GLY A 48 13.25 -5.87 -1.90
CA GLY A 48 14.25 -6.25 -2.90
C GLY A 48 15.52 -5.37 -2.89
N LEU A 49 15.39 -4.10 -2.50
CA LEU A 49 16.52 -3.21 -2.23
C LEU A 49 17.24 -3.51 -0.91
N GLY A 50 16.75 -4.44 -0.09
CA GLY A 50 17.33 -4.79 1.20
C GLY A 50 17.05 -3.77 2.31
N ALA A 51 16.16 -2.82 2.09
CA ALA A 51 15.82 -1.79 3.09
C ALA A 51 15.00 -2.35 4.27
N MET A 52 14.24 -3.43 4.06
CA MET A 52 13.59 -4.17 5.14
C MET A 52 13.48 -5.66 4.81
N THR A 53 13.47 -6.50 5.84
CA THR A 53 13.18 -7.94 5.69
C THR A 53 11.69 -8.18 5.44
N THR A 54 11.35 -9.32 4.84
CA THR A 54 9.95 -9.75 4.67
C THR A 54 9.19 -9.83 5.99
N GLY A 55 9.83 -10.30 7.07
CA GLY A 55 9.23 -10.36 8.40
C GLY A 55 9.03 -8.98 9.06
N GLN A 56 9.84 -7.98 8.70
CA GLN A 56 9.58 -6.59 9.10
C GLN A 56 8.43 -5.99 8.30
N ALA A 57 8.39 -6.24 6.97
CA ALA A 57 7.31 -5.81 6.11
C ALA A 57 5.95 -6.37 6.56
N ALA A 58 5.89 -7.67 6.88
CA ALA A 58 4.67 -8.31 7.36
C ALA A 58 4.19 -7.72 8.71
N ARG A 59 5.12 -7.38 9.61
CA ARG A 59 4.79 -6.74 10.90
C ARG A 59 4.38 -5.26 10.76
N ALA A 60 4.72 -4.61 9.65
CA ALA A 60 4.26 -3.25 9.36
C ALA A 60 2.78 -3.21 8.95
N VAL A 61 2.20 -4.36 8.58
CA VAL A 61 0.77 -4.49 8.27
C VAL A 61 0.00 -4.77 9.57
N ASP A 62 -0.79 -3.80 10.01
CA ASP A 62 -1.64 -3.95 11.18
C ASP A 62 -2.93 -4.71 10.86
N LEU A 63 -2.92 -6.03 11.11
CA LEU A 63 -4.07 -6.90 10.89
C LEU A 63 -5.33 -6.44 11.65
N PRO A 64 -5.28 -6.01 12.92
CA PRO A 64 -6.45 -5.48 13.62
C PRO A 64 -7.15 -4.35 12.87
N THR A 65 -6.41 -3.36 12.37
CA THR A 65 -6.96 -2.25 11.58
C THR A 65 -7.56 -2.75 10.27
N VAL A 66 -6.87 -3.63 9.55
CA VAL A 66 -7.39 -4.21 8.29
C VAL A 66 -8.71 -4.94 8.52
N LEU A 67 -8.79 -5.78 9.57
CA LEU A 67 -10.00 -6.51 9.94
C LEU A 67 -11.13 -5.57 10.37
N LEU A 68 -10.82 -4.51 11.12
CA LEU A 68 -11.80 -3.50 11.51
C LEU A 68 -12.40 -2.81 10.28
N LEU A 69 -11.55 -2.31 9.37
CA LEU A 69 -11.98 -1.65 8.13
C LEU A 69 -12.79 -2.59 7.24
N PHE A 70 -12.36 -3.85 7.10
CA PHE A 70 -13.09 -4.87 6.38
C PHE A 70 -14.46 -5.17 7.01
N SER A 71 -14.53 -5.29 8.33
CA SER A 71 -15.79 -5.52 9.05
C SER A 71 -16.77 -4.38 8.81
N PHE A 72 -16.32 -3.13 8.86
CA PHE A 72 -17.16 -1.99 8.48
C PHE A 72 -17.60 -2.02 7.02
N MET A 73 -16.72 -2.47 6.12
CA MET A 73 -17.10 -2.65 4.72
C MET A 73 -18.23 -3.68 4.56
N VAL A 74 -18.17 -4.80 5.29
CA VAL A 74 -19.22 -5.83 5.31
C VAL A 74 -20.53 -5.28 5.89
N VAL A 75 -20.48 -4.60 7.03
CA VAL A 75 -21.67 -3.99 7.65
C VAL A 75 -22.31 -2.97 6.70
N SER A 76 -21.51 -2.10 6.08
CA SER A 76 -21.98 -1.13 5.09
C SER A 76 -22.62 -1.82 3.87
N ALA A 77 -22.07 -2.94 3.41
CA ALA A 77 -22.67 -3.72 2.33
C ALA A 77 -24.06 -4.27 2.72
N GLN A 78 -24.22 -4.77 3.95
CA GLN A 78 -25.51 -5.25 4.44
C GLN A 78 -26.54 -4.12 4.58
N MET A 79 -26.14 -2.95 5.10
CA MET A 79 -27.02 -1.78 5.17
C MET A 79 -27.48 -1.34 3.77
N ARG A 80 -26.58 -1.37 2.77
CA ARG A 80 -26.93 -1.08 1.37
C ARG A 80 -27.96 -2.05 0.83
N LEU A 81 -27.77 -3.34 1.05
CA LEU A 81 -28.70 -4.38 0.61
C LEU A 81 -30.05 -4.29 1.34
N GLY A 82 -30.05 -3.84 2.59
CA GLY A 82 -31.26 -3.58 3.37
C GLY A 82 -32.02 -2.29 2.99
N GLY A 83 -31.56 -1.55 1.98
CA GLY A 83 -32.25 -0.35 1.48
C GLY A 83 -31.96 0.94 2.24
N PHE A 84 -31.04 0.94 3.22
CA PHE A 84 -30.74 2.14 4.02
C PHE A 84 -29.96 3.24 3.28
N TYR A 85 -29.42 2.95 2.10
CA TYR A 85 -28.68 3.90 1.25
C TYR A 85 -29.40 4.22 -0.06
N THR A 86 -30.71 3.98 -0.12
CA THR A 86 -31.61 4.40 -1.22
C THR A 86 -32.60 5.42 -0.68
#